data_AF-A0A2D9I4J5-F1
#
_entry.id   AF-A0A2D9I4J5-F1
#
_cell.length_a   1.000
_cell.length_b   1.000
_cell.length_c   1.000
_cell.angle_alpha   90.00
_cell.angle_beta   90.00
_cell.angle_gamma   90.00
#
_symmetry.space_group_name_H-M   'P 1'
#
loop_
_entity.id
_entity.type
_entity.pdbx_description
1 polymer ?
#
loop_
_entity_poly.entity_id
_entity_poly.type
_entity_poly.pdbx_seq_one_letter_code
_entity_poly.pdbx_strand_id
1 'polypeptide(L)'
;MQIILLERVEKLGQMGDEVAVKPGYARNFLLPQGKAVRATKSNRERFESQRIELEARNLERKSEAERVANDLNGLSVILIRAASDTGQLYGSVTARDIADSIVEAGIQVGRGQVMMERPVKTIGIFDFRIKLHPEVIVTVQVNVAQSQEEAEAQAERKARGEDVVVTEAERANIDMAEEAERQAAQVAAAAAELVDEETAERILDAAHQDDDEGEEDK
;
A
#
# COMPACT_ATOMS: atom_id res chain seq x y z
N MET A 1 -25.50 -12.92 21.53
CA MET A 1 -25.77 -11.97 22.63
C MET A 1 -26.30 -10.69 22.01
N GLN A 2 -27.42 -10.17 22.49
CA GLN A 2 -28.03 -8.95 21.95
C GLN A 2 -27.46 -7.71 22.65
N ILE A 3 -27.13 -6.70 21.84
CA ILE A 3 -26.58 -5.43 22.28
C ILE A 3 -27.23 -4.29 21.50
N ILE A 4 -27.24 -3.09 22.09
CA ILE A 4 -27.65 -1.85 21.45
C ILE A 4 -26.39 -1.00 21.26
N LEU A 5 -26.14 -0.54 20.04
CA LEU A 5 -24.95 0.28 19.74
C LEU A 5 -25.15 1.72 20.22
N LEU A 6 -24.18 2.24 20.97
CA LEU A 6 -24.14 3.65 21.39
C LEU A 6 -23.39 4.54 20.39
N GLU A 7 -22.47 3.94 19.64
CA GLU A 7 -21.69 4.61 18.61
C GLU A 7 -21.70 3.75 17.34
N ARG A 8 -21.48 4.37 16.18
CA ARG A 8 -21.33 3.64 14.92
C ARG A 8 -20.11 2.73 14.99
N VAL A 9 -20.29 1.44 14.68
CA VAL A 9 -19.19 0.48 14.58
C VAL A 9 -19.15 -0.12 13.18
N GLU A 10 -17.97 -0.09 12.56
CA GLU A 10 -17.75 -0.70 11.25
C GLU A 10 -18.18 -2.17 11.26
N LYS A 11 -18.92 -2.56 10.21
CA LYS A 11 -19.44 -3.92 9.99
C LYS A 11 -20.55 -4.39 10.95
N LEU A 12 -21.01 -3.55 11.89
CA LEU A 12 -22.13 -3.89 12.79
C LEU A 12 -23.40 -3.11 12.47
N GLY A 13 -23.33 -1.78 12.41
CA GLY A 13 -24.53 -0.95 12.25
C GLY A 13 -24.31 0.50 12.69
N GLN A 14 -25.41 1.25 12.68
CA GLN A 14 -25.48 2.62 13.15
C GLN A 14 -25.79 2.68 14.66
N MET A 15 -25.69 3.88 15.22
CA MET A 15 -26.08 4.12 16.61
C MET A 15 -27.58 3.81 16.79
N GLY A 16 -27.91 3.10 17.86
CA GLY A 16 -29.27 2.69 18.20
C GLY A 16 -29.70 1.34 17.61
N ASP A 17 -28.91 0.76 16.72
CA ASP A 17 -29.22 -0.56 16.17
C ASP A 17 -29.06 -1.65 17.25
N GLU A 18 -30.06 -2.52 17.31
CA GLU A 18 -30.03 -3.74 18.12
C GLU A 18 -29.44 -4.89 17.29
N VAL A 19 -28.23 -5.30 17.62
CA VAL A 19 -27.48 -6.31 16.84
C VAL A 19 -27.13 -7.53 17.68
N ALA A 20 -27.18 -8.69 17.03
CA ALA A 20 -26.77 -9.95 17.63
C ALA A 20 -25.28 -10.21 17.33
N VAL A 21 -24.45 -10.21 18.37
CA VAL A 21 -23.00 -10.46 18.24
C VAL A 21 -22.55 -11.67 19.05
N LYS A 22 -21.36 -12.19 18.72
CA LYS A 22 -20.69 -13.23 19.51
C LYS A 22 -20.42 -12.72 20.93
N PRO A 23 -20.74 -13.49 21.99
CA PRO A 23 -20.57 -13.04 23.38
C PRO A 23 -19.16 -12.62 23.75
N GLY A 24 -18.13 -13.20 23.12
CA GLY A 24 -16.73 -12.79 23.33
C GLY A 24 -16.45 -11.38 22.83
N TYR A 25 -16.96 -11.03 21.65
CA TYR A 25 -16.78 -9.70 21.06
C TYR A 25 -17.50 -8.61 21.86
N ALA A 26 -18.72 -8.88 22.33
CA ALA A 26 -19.44 -7.96 23.24
C ALA A 26 -18.66 -7.73 24.55
N ARG A 27 -18.22 -8.81 25.21
CA ARG A 27 -17.58 -8.72 26.53
C ARG A 27 -16.17 -8.14 26.52
N ASN A 28 -15.38 -8.41 25.48
CA ASN A 28 -13.96 -8.02 25.46
C ASN A 28 -13.71 -6.68 24.76
N PHE A 29 -14.60 -6.28 23.84
CA PHE A 29 -14.38 -5.09 23.01
C PHE A 29 -15.49 -4.06 23.17
N LEU A 30 -16.75 -4.41 22.90
CA LEU A 30 -17.81 -3.41 22.78
C LEU A 30 -18.27 -2.83 24.13
N LEU A 31 -18.46 -3.68 25.14
CA LEU A 31 -18.91 -3.24 26.47
C LEU A 31 -17.82 -2.47 27.24
N PRO A 32 -16.55 -2.93 27.30
CA PRO A 32 -15.50 -2.21 28.03
C PRO A 32 -15.15 -0.86 27.40
N GLN A 33 -15.26 -0.74 26.08
CA GLN A 33 -15.01 0.52 25.37
C GLN A 33 -16.23 1.46 25.34
N GLY A 34 -17.36 1.07 25.96
CA GLY A 34 -18.57 1.90 25.98
C GLY A 34 -19.25 2.08 24.62
N LYS A 35 -18.93 1.25 23.63
CA LYS A 35 -19.49 1.35 22.26
C LYS A 35 -20.89 0.76 22.15
N ALA A 36 -21.28 -0.08 23.11
CA ALA A 36 -22.57 -0.72 23.14
C ALA A 36 -23.02 -0.99 24.57
N VAL A 37 -24.33 -1.20 24.75
CA VAL A 37 -24.95 -1.66 25.99
C VAL A 37 -25.68 -2.97 25.76
N ARG A 38 -25.89 -3.74 26.83
CA ARG A 38 -26.72 -4.96 26.74
C ARG A 38 -28.16 -4.57 26.43
N ALA A 39 -28.81 -5.32 25.54
CA ALA A 39 -30.21 -5.11 25.18
C ALA A 39 -31.18 -5.63 26.26
N THR A 40 -31.21 -4.98 27.43
CA THR A 40 -32.21 -5.22 28.48
C THR A 40 -33.32 -4.18 28.38
N LYS A 41 -34.52 -4.49 28.90
CA LYS A 41 -35.66 -3.54 28.89
C LYS A 41 -35.30 -2.18 29.51
N SER A 42 -34.64 -2.21 30.67
CA SER A 42 -34.19 -0.98 31.35
C SER A 42 -33.17 -0.18 30.53
N ASN A 43 -32.26 -0.84 29.80
CA ASN A 43 -31.28 -0.13 28.96
C ASN A 43 -31.92 0.44 27.70
N ARG A 44 -32.97 -0.19 27.17
CA ARG A 44 -33.72 0.33 26.02
C ARG A 44 -34.40 1.65 26.36
N GLU A 45 -35.11 1.70 27.48
CA GLU A 45 -35.76 2.93 27.99
C GLU A 45 -34.74 4.04 28.28
N ARG A 46 -33.58 3.68 28.86
CA ARG A 46 -32.47 4.63 29.08
C ARG A 46 -31.86 5.14 27.78
N PHE A 47 -31.75 4.29 26.76
CA PHE A 47 -31.22 4.70 25.47
C PHE A 47 -32.17 5.66 24.78
N GLU A 48 -33.48 5.41 24.83
CA GLU A 48 -34.49 6.31 24.24
C GLU A 48 -34.46 7.71 24.87
N SER A 49 -34.28 7.81 26.19
CA SER A 49 -34.17 9.11 26.86
C SER A 49 -32.85 9.85 26.56
N GLN A 50 -31.76 9.12 26.33
CA GLN A 50 -30.45 9.69 26.02
C GLN A 50 -30.17 9.83 24.52
N ARG A 51 -31.08 9.34 23.66
CA ARG A 51 -30.87 9.27 22.21
C ARG A 51 -30.55 10.63 21.60
N ILE A 52 -31.31 11.65 21.99
CA ILE A 52 -31.16 13.02 21.47
C ILE A 52 -29.78 13.58 21.86
N GLU A 53 -29.35 13.37 23.10
CA GLU A 53 -28.05 13.85 23.59
C GLU A 53 -26.88 13.11 22.92
N LEU A 54 -27.01 11.80 22.72
CA LEU A 54 -26.01 10.99 22.03
C LEU A 54 -25.89 11.37 20.55
N GLU A 55 -27.01 11.66 19.90
CA GLU A 55 -27.06 12.09 18.49
C GLU A 55 -26.44 13.47 18.33
N ALA A 56 -26.76 14.42 19.20
CA ALA A 56 -26.16 15.75 19.21
C ALA A 56 -24.63 15.68 19.38
N ARG A 57 -24.15 14.91 20.37
CA ARG A 57 -22.70 14.72 20.58
C ARG A 57 -22.01 14.01 19.41
N ASN A 58 -22.69 13.08 18.74
CA ASN A 58 -22.13 12.43 17.56
C ASN A 58 -21.99 13.42 16.40
N LEU A 59 -23.01 14.26 16.18
CA LEU A 59 -23.00 15.27 15.14
C LEU A 59 -21.89 16.32 15.36
N GLU A 60 -21.71 16.77 16.60
CA GLU A 60 -20.62 17.68 16.98
C GLU A 60 -19.25 17.07 16.65
N ARG A 61 -18.99 15.84 17.12
CA ARG A 61 -17.73 15.13 16.85
C ARG A 61 -17.50 14.88 15.36
N LYS A 62 -18.57 14.59 14.62
CA LYS A 62 -18.50 14.42 13.17
C LYS A 62 -18.11 15.74 12.50
N SER A 63 -18.73 16.85 12.88
CA SER A 63 -18.41 18.17 12.33
C SER A 63 -16.97 18.59 12.65
N GLU A 64 -16.49 18.34 13.87
CA GLU A 64 -15.08 18.56 14.23
C GLU A 64 -14.13 17.71 13.38
N ALA A 65 -14.47 16.43 13.20
CA ALA A 65 -13.67 15.53 12.36
C ALA A 65 -13.69 15.94 10.88
N GLU A 66 -14.80 16.44 10.35
CA GLU A 66 -14.89 16.97 8.98
C GLU A 66 -14.03 18.22 8.79
N ARG A 67 -13.96 19.08 9.80
CA ARG A 67 -13.04 20.23 9.77
C ARG A 67 -11.58 19.79 9.68
N VAL A 68 -11.17 18.91 10.59
CA VAL A 68 -9.80 18.36 10.58
C VAL A 68 -9.53 17.58 9.30
N ALA A 69 -10.54 16.91 8.74
CA ALA A 69 -10.42 16.21 7.47
C ALA A 69 -10.12 17.14 6.30
N ASN A 70 -10.75 18.31 6.27
CA ASN A 70 -10.48 19.31 5.24
C ASN A 70 -9.05 19.85 5.34
N ASP A 71 -8.55 20.04 6.56
CA ASP A 71 -7.17 20.49 6.79
C ASP A 71 -6.14 19.40 6.38
N LEU A 72 -6.49 18.12 6.52
CA LEU A 72 -5.64 16.99 6.11
C LEU A 72 -5.72 16.67 4.62
N ASN A 73 -6.79 17.05 3.93
CA ASN A 73 -6.96 16.76 2.52
C ASN A 73 -5.92 17.49 1.68
N GLY A 74 -5.07 16.73 0.98
CA GLY A 74 -3.98 17.26 0.17
C GLY A 74 -2.71 17.57 0.95
N LEU A 75 -2.66 17.27 2.25
CA LEU A 75 -1.41 17.33 3.01
C LEU A 75 -0.46 16.22 2.52
N SER A 76 0.74 16.61 2.10
CA SER A 76 1.85 15.70 1.85
C SER A 76 2.92 15.93 2.91
N VAL A 77 3.26 14.89 3.66
CA VAL A 77 4.24 14.95 4.75
C VAL A 77 5.52 14.28 4.30
N ILE A 78 6.67 14.93 4.52
CA ILE A 78 7.99 14.39 4.19
C ILE A 78 8.61 13.80 5.47
N LEU A 79 9.03 12.54 5.39
CA LEU A 79 9.76 11.84 6.45
C LEU A 79 11.15 11.48 5.97
N ILE A 80 12.15 12.09 6.60
CA ILE A 80 13.56 11.82 6.32
C ILE A 80 14.05 10.68 7.21
N ARG A 81 14.53 9.59 6.60
CA ARG A 81 15.09 8.42 7.30
C ARG A 81 16.28 7.85 6.52
N ALA A 82 17.27 7.34 7.24
CA ALA A 82 18.43 6.70 6.62
C ALA A 82 18.02 5.41 5.88
N ALA A 83 18.44 5.31 4.62
CA ALA A 83 18.17 4.21 3.71
C ALA A 83 19.47 3.67 3.09
N SER A 84 19.44 2.43 2.64
CA SER A 84 20.47 1.84 1.77
C SER A 84 20.30 2.32 0.33
N ASP A 85 21.37 2.18 -0.47
CA ASP A 85 21.37 2.52 -1.90
C ASP A 85 20.33 1.70 -2.71
N THR A 86 19.87 0.57 -2.16
CA THR A 86 18.82 -0.29 -2.73
C THR A 86 17.39 0.17 -2.41
N GLY A 87 17.24 1.28 -1.66
CA GLY A 87 15.97 1.87 -1.26
C GLY A 87 15.31 1.22 -0.05
N GLN A 88 16.04 0.39 0.71
CA GLN A 88 15.56 -0.19 1.97
C GLN A 88 15.95 0.70 3.15
N LEU A 89 15.02 0.98 4.04
CA LEU A 89 15.27 1.75 5.25
C LEU A 89 16.05 0.90 6.26
N TYR A 90 17.03 1.52 6.92
CA TYR A 90 17.72 0.87 8.04
C TYR A 90 16.82 0.71 9.29
N GLY A 91 15.71 1.45 9.33
CA GLY A 91 14.67 1.34 10.34
C GLY A 91 13.29 1.08 9.72
N SER A 92 12.24 1.29 10.52
CA SER A 92 10.87 1.22 10.03
C SER A 92 10.12 2.51 10.34
N VAL A 93 9.34 3.00 9.39
CA VAL A 93 8.38 4.09 9.64
C VAL A 93 7.12 3.47 10.23
N THR A 94 6.79 3.89 11.43
CA THR A 94 5.63 3.39 12.17
C THR A 94 4.47 4.39 12.14
N ALA A 95 3.27 3.94 12.55
CA ALA A 95 2.12 4.83 12.73
C ALA A 95 2.38 6.00 13.69
N ARG A 96 3.36 5.85 14.61
CA ARG A 96 3.78 6.93 15.50
C ARG A 96 4.53 8.02 14.72
N ASP A 97 5.52 7.63 13.92
CA ASP A 97 6.31 8.58 13.13
C ASP A 97 5.41 9.40 12.22
N ILE A 98 4.44 8.75 11.55
CA ILE A 98 3.47 9.44 10.68
C ILE A 98 2.60 10.41 11.47
N ALA A 99 2.08 10.00 12.63
CA ALA A 99 1.25 10.86 13.47
C ALA A 99 2.06 12.07 13.98
N ASP A 100 3.29 11.86 14.44
CA ASP A 100 4.17 12.91 14.94
C ASP A 100 4.49 13.92 13.82
N SER A 101 4.78 13.45 12.60
CA SER A 101 5.03 14.36 11.46
C SER A 101 3.78 15.15 11.00
N ILE A 102 2.58 14.58 11.16
CA ILE A 102 1.33 15.34 10.90
C ILE A 102 1.09 16.37 12.01
N VAL A 103 1.43 16.06 13.26
CA VAL A 103 1.37 17.00 14.38
C VAL A 103 2.35 18.16 14.18
N GLU A 104 3.55 17.88 13.66
CA GLU A 104 4.52 18.92 13.27
C GLU A 104 3.97 19.84 12.17
N ALA A 105 3.14 19.32 11.26
CA ALA A 105 2.42 20.12 10.26
C ALA A 105 1.25 20.94 10.84
N GLY A 106 0.99 20.84 12.15
CA GLY A 106 0.01 21.66 12.88
C GLY A 106 -1.36 21.00 13.10
N ILE A 107 -1.53 19.73 12.72
CA ILE A 107 -2.80 19.02 12.85
C ILE A 107 -2.68 17.91 13.88
N GLN A 108 -3.54 17.91 14.90
CA GLN A 108 -3.50 16.89 15.94
C GLN A 108 -4.08 15.56 15.46
N VAL A 109 -3.20 14.58 15.24
CA VAL A 109 -3.55 13.19 14.92
C VAL A 109 -2.89 12.24 15.91
N GLY A 110 -3.67 11.30 16.45
CA GLY A 110 -3.16 10.25 17.32
C GLY A 110 -2.70 9.02 16.54
N ARG A 111 -1.67 8.32 17.04
CA ARG A 111 -1.15 7.07 16.43
C ARG A 111 -2.21 5.99 16.15
N GLY A 112 -3.30 5.96 16.93
CA GLY A 112 -4.38 4.97 16.77
C GLY A 112 -5.37 5.30 15.66
N GLN A 113 -5.30 6.51 15.10
CA GLN A 113 -6.12 6.95 13.98
C GLN A 113 -5.46 6.60 12.63
N VAL A 114 -4.15 6.42 12.60
CA VAL A 114 -3.41 6.00 11.39
C VAL A 114 -3.68 4.51 11.12
N MET A 115 -4.35 4.22 10.02
CA MET A 115 -4.65 2.85 9.61
C MET A 115 -3.46 2.27 8.84
N MET A 116 -2.62 1.51 9.55
CA MET A 116 -1.45 0.85 9.00
C MET A 116 -1.46 -0.63 9.42
N GLU A 117 -1.32 -1.53 8.44
CA GLU A 117 -1.25 -2.99 8.70
C GLU A 117 0.18 -3.45 8.98
N ARG A 118 1.16 -2.88 8.25
CA ARG A 118 2.58 -3.19 8.38
C ARG A 118 3.40 -1.89 8.36
N PRO A 119 4.48 -1.79 9.16
CA PRO A 119 5.42 -0.68 9.08
C PRO A 119 6.07 -0.58 7.70
N VAL A 120 6.39 0.63 7.25
CA VAL A 120 7.10 0.85 5.98
C VAL A 120 8.60 0.69 6.19
N LYS A 121 9.24 -0.03 5.27
CA LYS A 121 10.67 -0.32 5.27
C LYS A 121 11.37 0.10 3.99
N THR A 122 10.68 0.79 3.09
CA THR A 122 11.20 1.24 1.82
C THR A 122 11.04 2.75 1.69
N ILE A 123 11.92 3.37 0.91
CA ILE A 123 11.74 4.76 0.48
C ILE A 123 10.66 4.83 -0.60
N GLY A 124 10.04 5.99 -0.73
CA GLY A 124 9.00 6.27 -1.70
C GLY A 124 7.78 6.93 -1.09
N ILE A 125 6.76 7.09 -1.92
CA ILE A 125 5.55 7.81 -1.58
C ILE A 125 4.43 6.82 -1.31
N PHE A 126 3.85 6.90 -0.12
CA PHE A 126 2.79 6.01 0.33
C PHE A 126 1.56 6.78 0.74
N ASP A 127 0.39 6.28 0.37
CA ASP A 127 -0.88 6.86 0.73
C ASP A 127 -1.46 6.12 1.95
N PHE A 128 -1.62 6.83 3.07
CA PHE A 128 -2.13 6.27 4.32
C PHE A 128 -3.52 6.78 4.63
N ARG A 129 -4.39 5.88 5.07
CA ARG A 129 -5.73 6.23 5.53
C ARG A 129 -5.71 6.61 7.00
N ILE A 130 -6.24 7.78 7.33
CA ILE A 130 -6.41 8.30 8.69
C ILE A 130 -7.88 8.30 9.02
N LYS A 131 -8.23 7.57 10.07
CA LYS A 131 -9.59 7.47 10.59
C LYS A 131 -9.78 8.45 11.74
N LEU A 132 -10.37 9.60 11.44
CA LEU A 132 -10.70 10.62 12.43
C LEU A 132 -11.98 10.27 13.18
N HIS A 133 -13.00 9.86 12.44
CA HIS A 133 -14.31 9.46 12.95
C HIS A 133 -14.78 8.21 12.21
N PRO A 134 -15.69 7.38 12.76
CA PRO A 134 -16.24 6.22 12.04
C PRO A 134 -16.85 6.54 10.67
N GLU A 135 -17.21 7.79 10.39
CA GLU A 135 -17.75 8.23 9.10
C GLU A 135 -16.78 9.08 8.26
N VAL A 136 -15.66 9.49 8.86
CA VAL A 136 -14.72 10.44 8.23
C VAL A 136 -13.35 9.78 8.20
N ILE A 137 -12.96 9.35 6.99
CA ILE A 137 -11.67 8.75 6.69
C ILE A 137 -11.03 9.60 5.59
N VAL A 138 -9.79 10.02 5.84
CA VAL A 138 -9.01 10.84 4.92
C VAL A 138 -7.77 10.07 4.49
N THR A 139 -7.31 10.31 3.26
CA THR A 139 -6.04 9.75 2.78
C THR A 139 -4.99 10.86 2.81
N VAL A 140 -3.86 10.58 3.46
CA VAL A 140 -2.72 11.50 3.55
C VAL A 140 -1.54 10.85 2.87
N GLN A 141 -0.84 11.65 2.07
CA GLN A 141 0.34 11.21 1.34
C GLN A 141 1.57 11.39 2.24
N VAL A 142 2.37 10.34 2.36
CA VAL A 142 3.60 10.34 3.14
C VAL A 142 4.75 10.00 2.20
N ASN A 143 5.67 10.96 2.03
CA ASN A 143 6.87 10.82 1.24
C ASN A 143 8.05 10.44 2.15
N VAL A 144 8.60 9.25 1.98
CA VAL A 144 9.74 8.75 2.77
C VAL A 144 11.00 8.80 1.91
N ALA A 145 11.98 9.61 2.30
CA ALA A 145 13.21 9.84 1.53
C ALA A 145 14.46 9.88 2.42
N GLN A 146 15.64 9.74 1.81
CA GLN A 146 16.92 9.80 2.54
C GLN A 146 17.36 11.25 2.80
N SER A 147 16.95 12.18 1.94
CA SER A 147 17.28 13.61 2.02
C SER A 147 16.14 14.49 1.53
N GLN A 148 16.20 15.79 1.85
CA GLN A 148 15.22 16.78 1.40
C GLN A 148 15.22 16.93 -0.13
N GLU A 149 16.40 16.95 -0.76
CA GLU A 149 16.54 17.04 -2.22
C GLU A 149 15.93 15.82 -2.93
N GLU A 150 16.09 14.63 -2.35
CA GLU A 150 15.48 13.41 -2.89
C GLU A 150 13.95 13.42 -2.72
N ALA A 151 13.44 13.94 -1.59
CA ALA A 151 12.01 14.07 -1.37
C ALA A 151 11.34 14.96 -2.43
N GLU A 152 11.99 16.08 -2.78
CA GLU A 152 11.54 16.99 -3.83
C GLU A 152 11.59 16.32 -5.21
N ALA A 153 12.69 15.62 -5.52
CA ALA A 153 12.80 14.86 -6.77
C ALA A 153 11.73 13.76 -6.90
N GLN A 154 11.40 13.05 -5.82
CA GLN A 154 10.33 12.05 -5.79
C GLN A 154 8.95 12.71 -5.98
N ALA A 155 8.70 13.87 -5.37
CA ALA A 155 7.47 14.62 -5.54
C ALA A 155 7.29 15.10 -7.00
N GLU A 156 8.36 15.58 -7.64
CA GLU A 156 8.35 15.97 -9.05
C GLU A 156 8.15 14.79 -10.01
N ARG A 157 8.73 13.62 -9.70
CA ARG A 157 8.50 12.38 -10.48
C ARG A 157 7.04 11.94 -10.39
N LYS A 158 6.47 11.92 -9.18
CA LYS A 158 5.04 11.60 -9.01
C LYS A 158 4.13 12.64 -9.69
N ALA A 159 4.50 13.93 -9.67
CA ALA A 159 3.75 14.97 -10.37
C ALA A 159 3.81 14.83 -11.90
N ARG A 160 4.88 14.24 -12.45
CA ARG A 160 5.01 13.89 -13.87
C ARG A 160 4.32 12.57 -14.25
N GLY A 161 3.68 11.88 -13.30
CA GLY A 161 2.92 10.66 -13.55
C GLY A 161 3.76 9.38 -13.59
N GLU A 162 4.98 9.40 -13.06
CA GLU A 162 5.83 8.22 -12.93
C GLU A 162 5.60 7.59 -11.54
N ASP A 163 5.18 6.32 -11.49
CA ASP A 163 4.92 5.62 -10.23
C ASP A 163 6.24 5.39 -9.46
N VAL A 164 6.38 6.08 -8.32
CA VAL A 164 7.60 6.07 -7.48
C VAL A 164 7.67 4.81 -6.59
N VAL A 165 6.62 3.99 -6.60
CA VAL A 165 6.58 2.75 -5.81
C VAL A 165 6.89 1.59 -6.74
N VAL A 166 8.15 1.15 -6.76
CA VAL A 166 8.46 -0.15 -7.33
C VAL A 166 8.08 -1.18 -6.28
N THR A 167 6.89 -1.76 -6.41
CA THR A 167 6.49 -2.87 -5.54
C THR A 167 7.45 -4.04 -5.71
N GLU A 168 7.60 -4.90 -4.68
CA GLU A 168 8.39 -6.15 -4.81
C GLU A 168 7.91 -6.99 -6.00
N ALA A 169 6.61 -6.92 -6.33
CA ALA A 169 6.02 -7.58 -7.48
C ALA A 169 6.44 -6.95 -8.83
N GLU A 170 6.54 -5.63 -8.92
CA GLU A 170 7.01 -4.96 -10.13
C GLU A 170 8.51 -5.12 -10.33
N ARG A 171 9.32 -5.10 -9.25
CA ARG A 171 10.75 -5.48 -9.28
C ARG A 171 10.91 -6.90 -9.80
N ALA A 172 10.17 -7.87 -9.25
CA ALA A 172 10.23 -9.25 -9.70
C ALA A 172 9.82 -9.40 -11.17
N ASN A 173 8.81 -8.65 -11.64
CA ASN A 173 8.40 -8.69 -13.04
C ASN A 173 9.45 -8.08 -13.98
N ILE A 174 10.14 -7.02 -13.56
CA ILE A 174 11.23 -6.40 -14.31
C ILE A 174 12.45 -7.35 -14.35
N ASP A 175 12.85 -7.90 -13.22
CA ASP A 175 13.97 -8.85 -13.12
C ASP A 175 13.69 -10.12 -13.96
N MET A 176 12.47 -10.66 -13.90
CA MET A 176 12.06 -11.80 -14.73
C MET A 176 12.02 -11.47 -16.23
N ALA A 177 11.64 -10.24 -16.60
CA ALA A 177 11.65 -9.80 -17.98
C ALA A 177 13.09 -9.64 -18.51
N GLU A 178 13.98 -9.05 -17.72
CA GLU A 178 15.40 -8.93 -18.06
C GLU A 178 16.10 -10.30 -18.15
N GLU A 179 15.77 -11.23 -17.25
CA GLU A 179 16.28 -12.61 -17.32
C GLU A 179 15.76 -13.35 -18.56
N ALA A 180 14.48 -13.18 -18.92
CA ALA A 180 13.91 -13.75 -20.13
C ALA A 180 14.56 -13.17 -21.40
N GLU A 181 14.86 -11.87 -21.42
CA GLU A 181 15.56 -11.22 -22.54
C GLU A 181 17.02 -11.70 -22.66
N ARG A 182 17.73 -11.87 -21.54
CA ARG A 182 19.08 -12.46 -21.53
C ARG A 182 19.08 -13.91 -22.00
N GLN A 183 18.09 -14.70 -21.61
CA GLN A 183 17.94 -16.08 -22.08
C GLN A 183 17.60 -16.12 -23.58
N ALA A 184 16.72 -15.25 -24.06
CA ALA A 184 16.41 -15.13 -25.47
C ALA A 184 17.65 -14.72 -26.29
N ALA A 185 18.46 -13.79 -25.78
CA ALA A 185 19.72 -13.39 -26.40
C ALA A 185 20.76 -14.53 -26.40
N GLN A 186 20.86 -15.33 -25.33
CA GLN A 186 21.74 -16.50 -25.29
C GLN A 186 21.29 -17.60 -26.28
N VAL A 187 19.98 -17.86 -26.38
CA VAL A 187 19.44 -18.84 -27.34
C VAL A 187 19.63 -18.35 -28.77
N ALA A 188 19.46 -17.05 -29.03
CA ALA A 188 19.72 -16.47 -30.34
C ALA A 188 21.22 -16.52 -30.71
N ALA A 189 22.12 -16.27 -29.75
CA ALA A 189 23.55 -16.39 -29.96
C ALA A 189 23.98 -17.84 -30.22
N ALA A 190 23.48 -18.80 -29.43
CA ALA A 190 23.75 -20.22 -29.64
C ALA A 190 23.17 -20.74 -30.98
N ALA A 191 22.00 -20.26 -31.38
CA ALA A 191 21.41 -20.60 -32.68
C ALA A 191 22.23 -20.01 -33.85
N ALA A 192 22.78 -18.80 -33.71
CA ALA A 192 23.66 -18.21 -34.72
C ALA A 192 24.98 -19.00 -34.86
N GLU A 193 25.54 -19.47 -33.74
CA GLU A 193 26.77 -20.28 -33.72
C GLU A 193 26.57 -21.65 -34.41
N LEU A 194 25.41 -22.29 -34.21
CA LEU A 194 25.05 -23.53 -34.91
C LEU A 194 24.81 -23.33 -36.41
N VAL A 195 24.27 -22.17 -36.83
CA VAL A 195 24.07 -21.85 -38.25
C VAL A 195 25.41 -21.62 -38.95
N ASP A 196 26.38 -21.01 -38.28
CA ASP A 196 27.74 -20.85 -38.81
C ASP A 196 28.48 -22.20 -38.93
N GLU A 197 28.31 -23.13 -37.98
CA GLU A 197 28.85 -24.49 -38.08
C GLU A 197 28.20 -25.30 -39.21
N GLU A 198 26.87 -25.28 -39.33
CA GLU A 198 26.16 -26.02 -40.38
C GLU A 198 26.43 -25.44 -41.78
N THR A 199 26.63 -24.12 -41.87
CA THR A 199 27.03 -23.45 -43.13
C THR A 199 28.48 -23.76 -43.48
N ALA A 200 29.39 -23.85 -42.50
CA ALA A 200 30.77 -24.27 -42.70
C ALA A 200 30.87 -25.74 -43.16
N GLU A 201 30.07 -26.64 -42.59
CA GLU A 201 29.98 -28.03 -43.05
C GLU A 201 29.43 -28.14 -44.48
N ARG A 202 28.39 -27.38 -44.85
CA ARG A 202 27.87 -27.38 -46.24
C ARG A 202 28.85 -26.82 -47.26
N ILE A 203 29.68 -25.85 -46.89
CA ILE A 203 30.74 -25.31 -47.78
C ILE A 203 31.85 -26.36 -47.96
N LEU A 204 32.19 -27.12 -46.92
CA LEU A 204 33.16 -28.21 -47.00
C LEU A 204 32.65 -29.39 -47.86
N ASP A 205 31.38 -29.76 -47.71
CA ASP A 205 30.76 -30.83 -48.53
C ASP A 205 30.66 -30.44 -50.01
N ALA A 206 30.37 -29.18 -50.32
CA ALA A 206 30.38 -28.68 -51.70
C ALA A 206 31.80 -28.68 -52.31
N ALA A 207 32.83 -28.34 -51.52
CA ALA A 207 34.22 -28.41 -51.97
C ALA A 207 34.73 -29.84 -52.18
N HIS A 208 34.12 -30.84 -51.55
CA HIS A 208 34.42 -32.27 -51.79
C HIS A 208 33.70 -32.85 -53.02
N GLN A 209 32.67 -32.19 -53.57
CA GLN A 209 32.00 -32.62 -54.80
C GLN A 209 32.70 -32.10 -56.07
N ASP A 210 33.39 -30.96 -56.00
CA ASP A 210 34.10 -30.39 -57.16
C ASP A 210 35.42 -31.12 -57.51
N ASP A 211 35.97 -31.95 -56.61
CA ASP A 211 37.19 -32.74 -56.85
C ASP A 211 36.93 -34.09 -57.58
N ASP A 212 35.66 -34.53 -57.73
CA ASP A 212 35.30 -35.83 -58.35
C ASP A 212 34.81 -35.71 -59.82
N GLU A 213 34.65 -34.49 -60.36
CA GLU A 213 34.31 -34.25 -61.78
C GLU A 213 35.54 -33.89 -62.66
N GLY A 214 36.76 -34.10 -62.14
CA GLY A 214 38.03 -33.73 -62.79
C GLY A 214 38.80 -34.85 -63.50
N GLU A 215 38.21 -36.02 -63.75
CA GLU A 215 38.88 -37.14 -64.45
C GLU A 215 38.06 -37.64 -65.66
N GLU A 216 37.94 -36.83 -66.71
CA GLU A 216 37.71 -37.33 -68.07
C GLU A 216 38.45 -36.48 -69.13
N ASP A 217 39.14 -37.20 -70.02
CA ASP A 217 39.81 -36.80 -71.26
C ASP A 217 41.16 -36.06 -71.25
N LYS A 218 42.24 -36.87 -71.24
CA LYS A 218 43.26 -36.85 -72.31
C LYS A 218 44.04 -38.15 -72.46
#